data_AF-A0A7Y2PUX9-F1
#
_entry.id   AF-A0A7Y2PUX9-F1
#
_cell.length_a   1.000
_cell.length_b   1.000
_cell.length_c   1.000
_cell.angle_alpha   90.00
_cell.angle_beta   90.00
_cell.angle_gamma   90.00
#
_symmetry.space_group_name_H-M   'P 1'
#
loop_
_entity.id
_entity.type
_entity.pdbx_description
1 polymer ?
#
loop_
_entity_poly.entity_id
_entity_poly.type
_entity_poly.pdbx_seq_one_letter_code
_entity_poly.pdbx_strand_id
1 'polypeptide(L)'
;MKQVLLAYAFISLIIIAGLSVLSYGYGVGYVYLYWREWQIQTNIWVIFIFLACLSLMIQLLWLAIKRYLTREQRKLETVFNFKNLHPYEQLAVVWLLEAAKDQHEFIRGVFSQSGLLKGIIASRLYWMQQQYPQALAILNQSNAMAFELAEIQRIEIYLAQNDGEQALTHLEFLNQHELSPWLKDVKSAYDLRLTALWGKFALQFPWMYLRSTKYGHLGTETKQEWLQQLLLDFDQAHVEDLQNLQQRYLDLQDQIYSRNYEIKTLWLKLLSRMPEMSQQHEDLALHLLDEQFNQDVFYLWFQQQLLKQNPDYLRVEQRIDYWENKYPSLPVFTFAKWHIYDATARYVEADKLLELYPDNVMMNYLRIKSTLKGQDDLIKQLNLIFENNANFVEIKI
;
A
#
# COMPACT_ATOMS: atom_id res chain seq x y z
N MET A 1 -34.86 -8.79 -23.58
CA MET A 1 -34.83 -9.59 -24.83
C MET A 1 -35.41 -10.99 -24.65
N LYS A 2 -34.98 -11.82 -23.68
CA LYS A 2 -35.55 -13.17 -23.46
C LYS A 2 -37.07 -13.20 -23.27
N GLN A 3 -37.63 -12.31 -22.45
CA GLN A 3 -39.09 -12.26 -22.20
C GLN A 3 -39.90 -11.85 -23.43
N VAL A 4 -39.36 -10.95 -24.27
CA VAL A 4 -40.02 -10.51 -25.51
C VAL A 4 -40.03 -11.65 -26.52
N LEU A 5 -38.90 -12.36 -26.71
CA LEU A 5 -38.83 -13.54 -27.57
C LEU A 5 -39.74 -14.68 -27.09
N LEU A 6 -39.82 -14.92 -25.77
CA LEU A 6 -40.73 -15.90 -25.19
C LEU A 6 -42.20 -15.53 -25.39
N ALA A 7 -42.56 -14.25 -25.26
CA ALA A 7 -43.91 -13.78 -25.53
C ALA A 7 -44.29 -13.98 -26.99
N TYR A 8 -43.38 -13.69 -27.93
CA TYR A 8 -43.61 -13.95 -29.35
C TYR A 8 -43.72 -15.44 -29.67
N ALA A 9 -42.88 -16.29 -29.07
CA ALA A 9 -42.97 -17.74 -29.24
C ALA A 9 -44.30 -18.29 -28.68
N PHE A 10 -44.74 -17.77 -27.53
CA PHE A 10 -46.00 -18.16 -26.91
C PHE A 10 -47.23 -17.71 -27.72
N ILE A 11 -47.24 -16.48 -28.21
CA ILE A 11 -48.30 -15.98 -29.09
C ILE A 11 -48.32 -16.77 -30.41
N SER A 12 -47.15 -17.06 -30.97
CA SER A 12 -47.03 -17.93 -32.16
C SER A 12 -47.63 -19.32 -31.93
N LEU A 13 -47.35 -19.93 -30.77
CA LEU A 13 -47.90 -21.22 -30.38
C LEU A 13 -49.42 -21.20 -30.23
N ILE A 14 -49.99 -20.14 -29.65
CA ILE A 14 -51.45 -19.97 -29.52
C ILE A 14 -52.10 -19.84 -30.89
N ILE A 15 -51.50 -19.06 -31.79
CA ILE A 15 -52.00 -18.88 -33.16
C ILE A 15 -51.94 -20.21 -33.92
N ILE A 16 -50.84 -20.95 -33.81
CA ILE A 16 -50.69 -22.28 -34.43
C ILE A 16 -51.72 -23.26 -33.87
N ALA A 17 -51.93 -23.29 -32.55
CA ALA A 17 -52.91 -24.17 -31.91
C ALA A 17 -54.36 -23.83 -32.32
N GLY A 18 -54.73 -22.55 -32.32
CA GLY A 18 -56.06 -22.11 -32.76
C GLY A 18 -56.33 -22.43 -34.23
N LEU A 19 -55.35 -22.22 -35.10
CA LEU A 19 -55.47 -22.54 -36.52
C LEU A 19 -55.46 -24.05 -36.80
N SER A 20 -54.73 -24.85 -36.02
CA SER A 20 -54.73 -26.32 -36.12
C SER A 20 -56.10 -26.92 -35.78
N VAL A 21 -56.86 -26.29 -34.89
CA VAL A 21 -58.24 -26.69 -34.58
C VAL A 21 -59.19 -26.26 -35.71
N LEU A 22 -58.98 -25.08 -36.29
CA LEU A 22 -59.82 -24.55 -37.38
C LEU A 22 -59.55 -25.20 -38.75
N SER A 23 -58.36 -25.78 -38.99
CA SER A 23 -58.01 -26.46 -40.24
C SER A 23 -58.28 -27.98 -40.22
N TYR A 24 -58.96 -28.50 -39.20
CA TYR A 24 -59.24 -29.93 -39.08
C TYR A 24 -60.30 -30.34 -40.12
N GLY A 25 -59.86 -30.91 -41.25
CA GLY A 25 -60.72 -31.51 -42.28
C GLY A 25 -60.82 -30.75 -43.61
N TYR A 26 -60.39 -29.49 -43.69
CA TYR A 26 -60.31 -28.72 -44.93
C TYR A 26 -58.86 -28.26 -45.10
N GLY A 27 -58.20 -28.74 -46.16
CA GLY A 27 -56.78 -28.50 -46.41
C GLY A 27 -56.36 -27.03 -46.25
N VAL A 28 -55.08 -26.84 -45.98
CA VAL A 28 -54.47 -25.58 -45.57
C VAL A 28 -54.85 -24.42 -46.50
N GLY A 29 -55.78 -23.58 -46.04
CA GLY A 29 -56.53 -22.62 -46.87
C GLY A 29 -55.70 -21.82 -47.88
N TYR A 30 -56.24 -21.70 -49.10
CA TYR A 30 -55.69 -20.90 -50.18
C TYR A 30 -56.13 -19.44 -50.06
N VAL A 31 -55.19 -18.52 -50.21
CA VAL A 31 -55.47 -17.08 -50.26
C VAL A 31 -55.12 -16.56 -51.65
N TYR A 32 -56.12 -16.00 -52.32
CA TYR A 32 -55.97 -15.31 -53.59
C TYR A 32 -56.00 -13.81 -53.34
N LEU A 33 -54.86 -13.14 -53.53
CA LEU A 33 -54.76 -11.70 -53.35
C LEU A 33 -54.69 -11.05 -54.74
N TYR A 34 -55.74 -10.30 -55.07
CA TYR A 34 -55.85 -9.56 -56.32
C TYR A 34 -55.76 -8.06 -56.05
N TRP A 35 -54.70 -7.42 -56.55
CA TRP A 35 -54.55 -5.97 -56.45
C TRP A 35 -53.98 -5.40 -57.75
N ARG A 36 -54.81 -4.62 -58.48
CA ARG A 36 -54.52 -4.13 -59.83
C ARG A 36 -54.09 -5.29 -60.76
N GLU A 37 -52.90 -5.26 -61.33
CA GLU A 37 -52.39 -6.33 -62.22
C GLU A 37 -51.62 -7.44 -61.48
N TRP A 38 -51.52 -7.34 -60.14
CA TRP A 38 -50.79 -8.32 -59.36
C TRP A 38 -51.74 -9.41 -58.86
N GLN A 39 -51.49 -10.64 -59.32
CA GLN A 39 -52.17 -11.84 -58.88
C GLN A 39 -51.19 -12.66 -58.05
N ILE A 40 -51.43 -12.77 -56.75
CA ILE A 40 -50.59 -13.58 -55.87
C ILE A 40 -51.46 -14.70 -55.30
N GLN A 41 -51.09 -15.94 -55.62
CA GLN A 41 -51.68 -17.15 -55.06
C GLN A 41 -50.74 -17.68 -53.98
N THR A 42 -51.15 -17.63 -52.72
CA THR A 42 -50.34 -18.18 -51.62
C THR A 42 -51.16 -19.02 -50.67
N ASN A 43 -50.44 -19.78 -49.85
CA ASN A 43 -50.99 -20.38 -48.65
C ASN A 43 -51.15 -19.32 -47.55
N ILE A 44 -52.19 -19.44 -46.72
CA ILE A 44 -52.43 -18.56 -45.57
C ILE A 44 -51.24 -18.52 -44.59
N TRP A 45 -50.48 -19.61 -44.46
CA TRP A 45 -49.27 -19.64 -43.61
C TRP A 45 -48.19 -18.68 -44.07
N VAL A 46 -48.02 -18.51 -45.40
CA VAL A 46 -47.00 -17.62 -45.96
C VAL A 46 -47.31 -16.18 -45.57
N ILE A 47 -48.59 -15.80 -45.56
CA ILE A 47 -49.04 -14.46 -45.18
C ILE A 47 -48.82 -14.22 -43.67
N PHE A 48 -49.13 -15.19 -42.81
CA PHE A 48 -48.90 -15.06 -41.38
C PHE A 48 -47.41 -14.98 -41.01
N ILE A 49 -46.57 -15.81 -41.64
CA ILE A 49 -45.11 -15.75 -41.44
C ILE A 49 -44.58 -14.40 -41.93
N PHE A 50 -45.04 -13.91 -43.08
CA PHE A 50 -44.65 -12.61 -43.61
C PHE A 50 -45.04 -11.47 -42.66
N LEU A 51 -46.25 -11.47 -42.11
CA LEU A 51 -46.71 -10.47 -41.12
C LEU A 51 -45.90 -10.54 -39.82
N ALA A 52 -45.55 -11.74 -39.34
CA ALA A 52 -44.72 -11.91 -38.16
C ALA A 52 -43.30 -11.37 -38.39
N CYS A 53 -42.69 -11.67 -39.54
CA CYS A 53 -41.39 -11.13 -39.94
C CYS A 53 -41.43 -9.60 -40.07
N LEU A 54 -42.49 -9.04 -40.68
CA LEU A 54 -42.67 -7.60 -40.82
C LEU A 54 -42.77 -6.91 -39.45
N SER A 55 -43.55 -7.48 -38.52
CA SER A 55 -43.69 -7.00 -37.15
C SER A 55 -42.35 -6.98 -36.40
N LEU A 56 -41.58 -8.07 -36.52
CA LEU A 56 -40.25 -8.16 -35.92
C LEU A 56 -39.28 -7.13 -36.51
N MET A 57 -39.30 -6.92 -37.83
CA MET A 57 -38.48 -5.92 -38.51
C MET A 57 -38.83 -4.50 -38.05
N ILE A 58 -40.11 -4.16 -37.95
CA ILE A 58 -40.58 -2.86 -37.44
C ILE A 58 -40.11 -2.63 -36.00
N GLN A 59 -40.14 -3.65 -35.15
CA GLN A 59 -39.65 -3.54 -33.77
C GLN A 59 -38.13 -3.38 -33.67
N LEU A 60 -37.37 -4.11 -34.50
CA LEU A 60 -35.91 -3.94 -34.56
C LEU A 60 -35.54 -2.53 -35.03
N LEU A 61 -36.24 -2.01 -36.05
CA LEU A 61 -36.09 -0.64 -36.52
C LEU A 61 -36.44 0.37 -35.43
N TRP A 62 -37.55 0.18 -34.73
CA TRP A 62 -37.94 1.06 -33.62
C TRP A 62 -36.91 1.08 -32.49
N LEU A 63 -36.36 -0.07 -32.10
CA LEU A 63 -35.31 -0.14 -31.09
C LEU A 63 -34.02 0.55 -31.53
N ALA A 64 -33.64 0.40 -32.80
CA ALA A 64 -32.47 1.05 -33.38
C ALA A 64 -32.66 2.58 -33.42
N ILE A 65 -33.81 3.05 -33.93
CA ILE A 65 -34.17 4.47 -33.98
C ILE A 65 -34.23 5.06 -32.56
N LYS A 66 -34.89 4.38 -31.62
CA LYS A 66 -34.97 4.83 -30.23
C LYS A 66 -33.58 4.95 -29.61
N ARG A 67 -32.71 3.94 -29.77
CA ARG A 67 -31.32 4.03 -29.29
C ARG A 67 -30.55 5.19 -29.91
N TYR A 68 -30.70 5.39 -31.21
CA TYR A 68 -30.02 6.47 -31.93
C TYR A 68 -30.49 7.86 -31.46
N LEU A 69 -31.80 8.10 -31.43
CA LEU A 69 -32.38 9.36 -30.97
C LEU A 69 -32.04 9.67 -29.51
N THR A 70 -32.09 8.64 -28.63
CA THR A 70 -31.71 8.81 -27.22
C THR A 70 -30.23 9.18 -27.07
N ARG A 71 -29.36 8.73 -27.97
CA ARG A 71 -27.92 9.07 -27.96
C ARG A 71 -27.68 10.51 -28.41
N GLU A 72 -28.39 10.99 -29.42
CA GLU A 72 -28.26 12.37 -29.90
C GLU A 72 -28.91 13.40 -28.97
N GLN A 73 -30.10 13.11 -28.40
CA GLN A 73 -30.73 14.00 -27.41
C GLN A 73 -29.82 14.25 -26.19
N ARG A 74 -29.08 13.23 -25.73
CA ARG A 74 -28.18 13.35 -24.57
C ARG A 74 -26.94 14.20 -24.82
N LYS A 75 -26.52 14.41 -26.07
CA LYS A 75 -25.41 15.34 -26.37
C LYS A 75 -25.82 16.80 -26.21
N LEU A 76 -27.13 17.07 -26.25
CA LEU A 76 -27.71 18.41 -26.19
C LEU A 76 -28.36 18.72 -24.83
N GLU A 77 -28.70 17.70 -24.03
CA GLU A 77 -29.22 17.91 -22.67
C GLU A 77 -28.12 18.35 -21.71
N THR A 78 -28.20 19.60 -21.27
CA THR A 78 -27.51 20.08 -20.06
C THR A 78 -27.99 19.25 -18.87
N VAL A 79 -27.09 18.48 -18.25
CA VAL A 79 -27.43 17.55 -17.17
C VAL A 79 -27.83 18.33 -15.90
N PHE A 80 -29.14 18.40 -15.62
CA PHE A 80 -29.65 19.00 -14.39
C PHE A 80 -29.89 18.00 -13.24
N ASN A 81 -29.93 16.69 -13.52
CA ASN A 81 -30.28 15.66 -12.53
C ASN A 81 -29.34 14.45 -12.58
N PHE A 82 -28.74 14.11 -11.42
CA PHE A 82 -27.83 12.98 -11.25
C PHE A 82 -28.42 11.64 -11.73
N LYS A 83 -29.72 11.40 -11.48
CA LYS A 83 -30.42 10.16 -11.85
C LYS A 83 -30.52 9.92 -13.37
N ASN A 84 -30.31 10.97 -14.19
CA ASN A 84 -30.40 10.87 -15.64
C ASN A 84 -29.05 10.55 -16.31
N LEU A 85 -27.95 10.61 -15.55
CA LEU A 85 -26.63 10.19 -16.01
C LEU A 85 -26.57 8.68 -16.32
N HIS A 86 -25.65 8.27 -17.18
CA HIS A 86 -25.39 6.86 -17.41
C HIS A 86 -24.89 6.18 -16.11
N PRO A 87 -25.22 4.91 -15.81
CA PRO A 87 -24.76 4.24 -14.60
C PRO A 87 -23.24 4.30 -14.36
N TYR A 88 -22.42 4.26 -15.42
CA TYR A 88 -20.96 4.45 -15.32
C TYR A 88 -20.56 5.88 -14.96
N GLU A 89 -21.28 6.90 -15.45
CA GLU A 89 -21.07 8.31 -15.10
C GLU A 89 -21.53 8.56 -13.65
N GLN A 90 -22.65 7.97 -13.25
CA GLN A 90 -23.12 7.99 -11.86
C GLN A 90 -22.11 7.33 -10.92
N LEU A 91 -21.57 6.17 -11.28
CA LEU A 91 -20.48 5.53 -10.54
C LEU A 91 -19.24 6.41 -10.48
N ALA A 92 -18.84 7.03 -11.59
CA ALA A 92 -17.69 7.93 -11.62
C ALA A 92 -17.89 9.15 -10.70
N VAL A 93 -19.07 9.79 -10.75
CA VAL A 93 -19.41 10.91 -9.87
C VAL A 93 -19.44 10.47 -8.40
N VAL A 94 -20.06 9.32 -8.10
CA VAL A 94 -20.07 8.77 -6.73
C VAL A 94 -18.67 8.46 -6.23
N TRP A 95 -17.80 7.94 -7.11
CA TRP A 95 -16.41 7.64 -6.77
C TRP A 95 -15.59 8.91 -6.56
N LEU A 96 -15.71 9.91 -7.45
CA LEU A 96 -15.00 11.19 -7.35
C LEU A 96 -15.41 12.01 -6.12
N LEU A 97 -16.65 11.87 -5.67
CA LEU A 97 -17.17 12.54 -4.47
C LEU A 97 -16.99 11.70 -3.20
N GLU A 98 -16.37 10.52 -3.27
CA GLU A 98 -16.26 9.56 -2.16
C GLU A 98 -17.62 9.21 -1.52
N ALA A 99 -18.73 9.40 -2.25
CA ALA A 99 -20.10 9.27 -1.76
C ALA A 99 -20.62 7.83 -1.75
N ALA A 100 -19.72 6.84 -1.79
CA ALA A 100 -20.09 5.43 -1.88
C ALA A 100 -20.84 4.92 -0.64
N LYS A 101 -20.61 5.54 0.52
CA LYS A 101 -21.36 5.23 1.75
C LYS A 101 -22.83 5.65 1.64
N ASP A 102 -23.08 6.85 1.13
CA ASP A 102 -24.43 7.41 1.00
C ASP A 102 -25.22 6.75 -0.14
N GLN A 103 -24.53 6.44 -1.25
CA GLN A 103 -25.13 5.85 -2.46
C GLN A 103 -24.99 4.32 -2.53
N HIS A 104 -24.83 3.65 -1.39
CA HIS A 104 -24.66 2.19 -1.29
C HIS A 104 -25.74 1.36 -2.03
N GLU A 105 -27.02 1.75 -1.93
CA GLU A 105 -28.14 1.07 -2.61
C GLU A 105 -28.03 1.17 -4.14
N PHE A 106 -27.62 2.34 -4.65
CA PHE A 106 -27.37 2.52 -6.08
C PHE A 106 -26.23 1.61 -6.54
N ILE A 107 -25.10 1.61 -5.84
CA ILE A 107 -23.93 0.78 -6.17
C ILE A 107 -24.32 -0.71 -6.17
N ARG A 108 -25.02 -1.17 -5.12
CA ARG A 108 -25.51 -2.55 -5.03
C ARG A 108 -26.44 -2.89 -6.18
N GLY A 109 -27.33 -1.97 -6.58
CA GLY A 109 -28.20 -2.12 -7.73
C GLY A 109 -27.44 -2.32 -9.05
N VAL A 110 -26.43 -1.48 -9.32
CA VAL A 110 -25.62 -1.57 -10.55
C VAL A 110 -24.86 -2.90 -10.65
N PHE A 111 -24.28 -3.37 -9.55
CA PHE A 111 -23.50 -4.60 -9.55
C PHE A 111 -24.32 -5.87 -9.27
N SER A 112 -25.62 -5.77 -9.00
CA SER A 112 -26.50 -6.90 -8.66
C SER A 112 -26.54 -8.02 -9.71
N GLN A 113 -26.34 -7.66 -10.98
CA GLN A 113 -26.33 -8.59 -12.12
C GLN A 113 -24.93 -9.06 -12.49
N SER A 114 -23.88 -8.52 -11.87
CA SER A 114 -22.50 -8.90 -12.17
C SER A 114 -22.18 -10.26 -11.56
N GLY A 115 -21.96 -11.27 -12.40
CA GLY A 115 -21.51 -12.59 -11.95
C GLY A 115 -20.10 -12.60 -11.36
N LEU A 116 -19.29 -11.58 -11.63
CA LEU A 116 -17.89 -11.49 -11.20
C LEU A 116 -17.72 -10.59 -9.97
N LEU A 117 -18.29 -9.38 -9.99
CA LEU A 117 -17.99 -8.34 -9.00
C LEU A 117 -19.05 -8.18 -7.89
N LYS A 118 -20.23 -8.79 -8.02
CA LYS A 118 -21.32 -8.61 -7.04
C LYS A 118 -20.89 -8.86 -5.59
N GLY A 119 -20.20 -9.98 -5.34
CA GLY A 119 -19.75 -10.35 -4.00
C GLY A 119 -18.70 -9.39 -3.44
N ILE A 120 -17.72 -8.99 -4.26
CA ILE A 120 -16.63 -8.09 -3.87
C ILE A 120 -17.16 -6.70 -3.55
N ILE A 121 -18.03 -6.15 -4.41
CA ILE A 121 -18.61 -4.82 -4.18
C ILE A 121 -19.53 -4.84 -2.96
N ALA A 122 -20.34 -5.88 -2.79
CA ALA A 122 -21.17 -6.00 -1.59
C ALA A 122 -20.34 -6.11 -0.31
N SER A 123 -19.23 -6.86 -0.34
CA SER A 123 -18.25 -6.95 0.75
C SER A 123 -17.67 -5.58 1.09
N ARG A 124 -17.25 -4.82 0.07
CA ARG A 124 -16.70 -3.47 0.26
C ARG A 124 -17.71 -2.51 0.88
N LEU A 125 -18.97 -2.57 0.48
CA LEU A 125 -20.04 -1.76 1.10
C LEU A 125 -20.26 -2.11 2.57
N TYR A 126 -20.23 -3.41 2.93
CA TYR A 126 -20.30 -3.82 4.34
C TYR A 126 -19.08 -3.37 5.14
N TRP A 127 -17.89 -3.46 4.56
CA TRP A 127 -16.65 -2.97 5.17
C TRP A 127 -16.72 -1.45 5.45
N MET A 128 -17.24 -0.65 4.52
CA MET A 128 -17.45 0.79 4.72
C MET A 128 -18.45 1.12 5.84
N GLN A 129 -19.34 0.18 6.16
CA GLN A 129 -20.29 0.25 7.27
C GLN A 129 -19.75 -0.38 8.55
N GLN A 130 -18.47 -0.76 8.58
CA GLN A 130 -17.80 -1.46 9.70
C GLN A 130 -18.43 -2.82 10.06
N GLN A 131 -19.18 -3.42 9.12
CA GLN A 131 -19.81 -4.73 9.27
C GLN A 131 -18.88 -5.83 8.74
N TYR A 132 -17.73 -5.99 9.41
CA TYR A 132 -16.65 -6.87 8.94
C TYR A 132 -17.04 -8.36 8.81
N PRO A 133 -17.78 -8.97 9.76
CA PRO A 133 -18.21 -10.37 9.61
C PRO A 133 -19.09 -10.61 8.38
N GLN A 134 -20.01 -9.68 8.09
CA GLN A 134 -20.88 -9.73 6.92
C GLN A 134 -20.06 -9.51 5.63
N ALA A 135 -19.08 -8.60 5.68
CA ALA A 135 -18.17 -8.36 4.57
C ALA A 135 -17.36 -9.62 4.20
N LEU A 136 -16.86 -10.36 5.18
CA LEU A 136 -16.14 -11.62 4.95
C LEU A 136 -17.06 -12.74 4.47
N ALA A 137 -18.24 -12.88 5.08
CA ALA A 137 -19.21 -13.92 4.71
C ALA A 137 -19.66 -13.82 3.25
N ILE A 138 -19.92 -12.60 2.75
CA ILE A 138 -20.32 -12.41 1.35
C ILE A 138 -19.14 -12.57 0.38
N LEU A 139 -17.92 -12.29 0.83
CA LEU A 139 -16.70 -12.46 0.06
C LEU A 139 -16.41 -13.95 -0.20
N ASN A 140 -16.68 -14.82 0.77
CA ASN A 140 -16.55 -16.29 0.62
C ASN A 140 -17.50 -16.88 -0.45
N GLN A 141 -18.52 -16.14 -0.86
CA GLN A 141 -19.45 -16.52 -1.92
C GLN A 141 -19.12 -15.86 -3.27
N SER A 142 -17.98 -15.16 -3.36
CA SER A 142 -17.54 -14.48 -4.58
C SER A 142 -17.10 -15.48 -5.66
N ASN A 143 -17.08 -15.00 -6.91
CA ASN A 143 -16.71 -15.81 -8.05
C ASN A 143 -15.21 -16.14 -8.00
N ALA A 144 -14.85 -17.42 -8.22
CA ALA A 144 -13.46 -17.87 -8.23
C ALA A 144 -12.58 -17.12 -9.26
N MET A 145 -13.15 -16.64 -10.37
CA MET A 145 -12.41 -15.85 -11.37
C MET A 145 -12.03 -14.44 -10.88
N ALA A 146 -12.64 -13.97 -9.79
CA ALA A 146 -12.35 -12.67 -9.18
C ALA A 146 -11.49 -12.78 -7.92
N PHE A 147 -10.81 -13.92 -7.75
CA PHE A 147 -10.09 -14.30 -6.54
C PHE A 147 -9.12 -13.22 -6.06
N GLU A 148 -8.26 -12.67 -6.92
CA GLU A 148 -7.26 -11.69 -6.49
C GLU A 148 -7.89 -10.41 -5.94
N LEU A 149 -9.00 -9.98 -6.53
CA LEU A 149 -9.77 -8.82 -6.02
C LEU A 149 -10.49 -9.15 -4.71
N ALA A 150 -10.96 -10.39 -4.55
CA ALA A 150 -11.56 -10.84 -3.29
C ALA A 150 -10.51 -10.84 -2.17
N GLU A 151 -9.31 -11.37 -2.43
CA GLU A 151 -8.23 -11.41 -1.44
C GLU A 151 -7.72 -10.02 -1.07
N ILE A 152 -7.60 -9.09 -2.02
CA ILE A 152 -7.32 -7.67 -1.73
C ILE A 152 -8.35 -7.11 -0.75
N GLN A 153 -9.65 -7.36 -0.98
CA GLN A 153 -10.71 -6.89 -0.09
C GLN A 153 -10.66 -7.60 1.28
N ARG A 154 -10.26 -8.88 1.31
CA ARG A 154 -10.10 -9.66 2.54
C ARG A 154 -9.01 -9.08 3.44
N ILE A 155 -7.85 -8.75 2.86
CA ILE A 155 -6.74 -8.09 3.56
C ILE A 155 -7.21 -6.76 4.16
N GLU A 156 -7.94 -5.94 3.40
CA GLU A 156 -8.47 -4.67 3.92
C GLU A 156 -9.41 -4.85 5.11
N ILE A 157 -10.21 -5.91 5.12
CA ILE A 157 -11.10 -6.21 6.23
C ILE A 157 -10.28 -6.62 7.46
N TYR A 158 -9.31 -7.53 7.33
CA TYR A 158 -8.48 -7.95 8.46
C TYR A 158 -7.62 -6.82 9.02
N LEU A 159 -7.04 -5.97 8.16
CA LEU A 159 -6.36 -4.75 8.59
C LEU A 159 -7.29 -3.83 9.39
N ALA A 160 -8.54 -3.68 8.97
CA ALA A 160 -9.53 -2.86 9.68
C ALA A 160 -10.02 -3.50 11.00
N GLN A 161 -9.93 -4.82 11.13
CA GLN A 161 -10.21 -5.56 12.37
C GLN A 161 -9.01 -5.60 13.32
N ASN A 162 -7.86 -5.05 12.91
CA ASN A 162 -6.59 -5.17 13.63
C ASN A 162 -6.12 -6.63 13.78
N ASP A 163 -6.48 -7.51 12.84
CA ASP A 163 -6.07 -8.92 12.81
C ASP A 163 -4.85 -9.09 11.88
N GLY A 164 -3.67 -8.89 12.47
CA GLY A 164 -2.40 -8.93 11.73
C GLY A 164 -2.05 -10.31 11.16
N GLU A 165 -2.31 -11.38 11.91
CA GLU A 165 -1.94 -12.75 11.50
C GLU A 165 -2.71 -13.19 10.24
N GLN A 166 -4.03 -12.91 10.21
CA GLN A 166 -4.83 -13.16 9.01
C GLN A 166 -4.42 -12.24 7.86
N ALA A 167 -4.20 -10.95 8.11
CA ALA A 167 -3.77 -10.02 7.08
C ALA A 167 -2.44 -10.45 6.43
N LEU A 168 -1.46 -10.87 7.24
CA LEU A 168 -0.16 -11.36 6.75
C LEU A 168 -0.32 -12.60 5.88
N THR A 169 -1.08 -13.59 6.35
CA THR A 169 -1.31 -14.85 5.62
C THR A 169 -1.82 -14.60 4.20
N HIS A 170 -2.81 -13.71 4.07
CA HIS A 170 -3.40 -13.38 2.76
C HIS A 170 -2.48 -12.49 1.90
N LEU A 171 -1.71 -11.59 2.50
CA LEU A 171 -0.70 -10.80 1.80
C LEU A 171 0.41 -11.68 1.20
N GLU A 172 0.90 -12.65 1.96
CA GLU A 172 1.91 -13.60 1.50
C GLU A 172 1.39 -14.49 0.37
N PHE A 173 0.14 -14.95 0.48
CA PHE A 173 -0.51 -15.72 -0.55
C PHE A 173 -0.50 -14.96 -1.90
N LEU A 174 -0.93 -13.69 -1.91
CA LEU A 174 -0.95 -12.88 -3.12
C LEU A 174 0.43 -12.60 -3.70
N ASN A 175 1.47 -12.61 -2.87
CA ASN A 175 2.86 -12.41 -3.34
C ASN A 175 3.42 -13.64 -4.07
N GLN A 176 2.82 -14.81 -3.88
CA GLN A 176 3.22 -16.07 -4.53
C GLN A 176 2.32 -16.47 -5.69
N HIS A 177 1.13 -15.88 -5.76
CA HIS A 177 0.09 -16.20 -6.73
C HIS A 177 0.35 -15.55 -8.10
N GLU A 178 0.20 -16.32 -9.18
CA GLU A 178 0.31 -15.79 -10.55
C GLU A 178 -0.94 -14.98 -10.90
N LEU A 179 -0.75 -13.74 -11.37
CA LEU A 179 -1.85 -12.85 -11.71
C LEU A 179 -2.70 -13.43 -12.86
N SER A 180 -4.00 -13.52 -12.64
CA SER A 180 -4.96 -13.96 -13.64
C SER A 180 -4.85 -13.21 -14.98
N PRO A 181 -5.03 -13.89 -16.14
CA PRO A 181 -4.85 -13.28 -17.46
C PRO A 181 -5.65 -12.01 -17.72
N TRP A 182 -6.87 -11.91 -17.17
CA TRP A 182 -7.76 -10.77 -17.38
C TRP A 182 -7.35 -9.51 -16.60
N LEU A 183 -6.46 -9.64 -15.59
CA LEU A 183 -5.89 -8.52 -14.85
C LEU A 183 -4.57 -8.02 -15.44
N LYS A 184 -4.03 -8.67 -16.48
CA LYS A 184 -2.74 -8.29 -17.08
C LYS A 184 -2.72 -6.84 -17.58
N ASP A 185 -3.81 -6.39 -18.20
CA ASP A 185 -3.93 -5.02 -18.72
C ASP A 185 -3.91 -3.96 -17.61
N VAL A 186 -4.19 -4.35 -16.37
CA VAL A 186 -4.20 -3.48 -15.18
C VAL A 186 -3.16 -3.91 -14.14
N LYS A 187 -2.15 -4.69 -14.53
CA LYS A 187 -1.13 -5.24 -13.62
C LYS A 187 -0.45 -4.15 -12.79
N SER A 188 -0.09 -3.02 -13.40
CA SER A 188 0.57 -1.93 -12.66
C SER A 188 -0.31 -1.37 -11.54
N ALA A 189 -1.63 -1.26 -11.76
CA ALA A 189 -2.56 -0.81 -10.72
C ALA A 189 -2.73 -1.86 -9.61
N TYR A 190 -2.73 -3.15 -9.99
CA TYR A 190 -2.73 -4.26 -9.04
C TYR A 190 -1.48 -4.24 -8.15
N ASP A 191 -0.28 -4.11 -8.74
CA ASP A 191 0.99 -4.09 -8.01
C ASP A 191 1.07 -2.87 -7.08
N LEU A 192 0.62 -1.70 -7.53
CA LEU A 192 0.52 -0.49 -6.69
C LEU A 192 -0.43 -0.71 -5.52
N ARG A 193 -1.56 -1.35 -5.75
CA ARG A 193 -2.53 -1.67 -4.69
C ARG A 193 -1.92 -2.63 -3.67
N LEU A 194 -1.24 -3.68 -4.11
CA LEU A 194 -0.59 -4.64 -3.22
C LEU A 194 0.53 -3.98 -2.42
N THR A 195 1.33 -3.11 -3.05
CA THR A 195 2.37 -2.29 -2.39
C THR A 195 1.75 -1.41 -1.29
N ALA A 196 0.62 -0.75 -1.57
CA ALA A 196 -0.07 0.08 -0.58
C ALA A 196 -0.61 -0.75 0.61
N LEU A 197 -1.11 -1.97 0.36
CA LEU A 197 -1.56 -2.87 1.43
C LEU A 197 -0.40 -3.35 2.29
N TRP A 198 0.73 -3.74 1.69
CA TRP A 198 1.95 -4.07 2.43
C TRP A 198 2.45 -2.88 3.24
N GLY A 199 2.39 -1.68 2.68
CA GLY A 199 2.71 -0.45 3.39
C GLY A 199 1.84 -0.26 4.62
N LYS A 200 0.52 -0.31 4.45
CA LYS A 200 -0.43 -0.20 5.57
C LYS A 200 -0.19 -1.27 6.64
N PHE A 201 0.06 -2.51 6.22
CA PHE A 201 0.35 -3.62 7.12
C PHE A 201 1.64 -3.38 7.92
N ALA A 202 2.74 -2.99 7.25
CA ALA A 202 4.03 -2.74 7.90
C ALA A 202 3.97 -1.58 8.90
N LEU A 203 3.15 -0.56 8.65
CA LEU A 203 2.98 0.55 9.60
C LEU A 203 2.12 0.16 10.81
N GLN A 204 1.07 -0.65 10.60
CA GLN A 204 0.16 -1.07 11.66
C GLN A 204 0.74 -2.21 12.52
N PHE A 205 1.56 -3.08 11.92
CA PHE A 205 2.20 -4.21 12.59
C PHE A 205 3.70 -4.30 12.24
N PRO A 206 4.55 -3.36 12.72
CA PRO A 206 5.95 -3.23 12.30
C PRO A 206 6.79 -4.49 12.50
N TRP A 207 6.63 -5.14 13.66
CA TRP A 207 7.35 -6.36 14.02
C TRP A 207 6.79 -7.60 13.30
N MET A 208 5.48 -7.67 13.10
CA MET A 208 4.86 -8.79 12.39
C MET A 208 5.26 -8.83 10.92
N TYR A 209 5.53 -7.68 10.30
CA TYR A 209 6.08 -7.60 8.95
C TYR A 209 7.43 -8.32 8.80
N LEU A 210 8.24 -8.39 9.86
CA LEU A 210 9.49 -9.13 9.85
C LEU A 210 9.31 -10.65 9.84
N ARG A 211 8.12 -11.16 10.18
CA ARG A 211 7.81 -12.60 10.16
C ARG A 211 7.52 -13.11 8.75
N SER A 212 7.42 -12.22 7.76
CA SER A 212 7.08 -12.63 6.41
C SER A 212 8.21 -13.45 5.76
N THR A 213 7.84 -14.58 5.20
CA THR A 213 8.71 -15.43 4.38
C THR A 213 9.09 -14.78 3.06
N LYS A 214 8.22 -13.91 2.52
CA LYS A 214 8.46 -13.13 1.30
C LYS A 214 7.95 -11.72 1.47
N TYR A 215 8.88 -10.85 1.87
CA TYR A 215 8.62 -9.43 2.08
C TYR A 215 7.97 -8.76 0.87
N GLY A 216 6.88 -8.05 1.12
CA GLY A 216 6.30 -7.13 0.16
C GLY A 216 7.24 -5.97 -0.18
N HIS A 217 7.02 -5.36 -1.35
CA HIS A 217 7.71 -4.12 -1.67
C HIS A 217 7.16 -2.99 -0.79
N LEU A 218 8.07 -2.24 -0.15
CA LEU A 218 7.74 -0.98 0.51
C LEU A 218 8.38 0.16 -0.29
N GLY A 219 7.55 1.14 -0.63
CA GLY A 219 8.02 2.42 -1.16
C GLY A 219 8.98 3.11 -0.18
N THR A 220 9.74 4.09 -0.68
CA THR A 220 10.80 4.76 0.09
C THR A 220 10.27 5.41 1.37
N GLU A 221 9.21 6.22 1.27
CA GLU A 221 8.61 6.93 2.40
C GLU A 221 8.06 5.96 3.45
N THR A 222 7.23 5.00 3.02
CA THR A 222 6.68 3.98 3.92
C THR A 222 7.76 3.14 4.60
N LYS A 223 8.89 2.90 3.94
CA LYS A 223 10.02 2.20 4.55
C LYS A 223 10.68 3.02 5.65
N GLN A 224 10.80 4.34 5.47
CA GLN A 224 11.32 5.23 6.52
C GLN A 224 10.37 5.23 7.72
N GLU A 225 9.07 5.40 7.48
CA GLU A 225 8.04 5.36 8.52
C GLU A 225 8.05 4.01 9.26
N TRP A 226 8.14 2.90 8.55
CA TRP A 226 8.25 1.57 9.16
C TRP A 226 9.49 1.43 10.07
N LEU A 227 10.66 1.88 9.62
CA LEU A 227 11.87 1.84 10.45
C LEU A 227 11.75 2.76 11.67
N GLN A 228 11.06 3.89 11.54
CA GLN A 228 10.76 4.77 12.69
C GLN A 228 9.83 4.08 13.69
N GLN A 229 8.79 3.38 13.22
CA GLN A 229 7.91 2.61 14.11
C GLN A 229 8.68 1.52 14.86
N LEU A 230 9.59 0.80 14.19
CA LEU A 230 10.47 -0.17 14.85
C LEU A 230 11.35 0.47 15.94
N LEU A 231 11.85 1.68 15.73
CA LEU A 231 12.64 2.40 16.73
C LEU A 231 11.83 2.84 17.94
N LEU A 232 10.56 3.23 17.74
CA LEU A 232 9.65 3.66 18.81
C LEU A 232 9.31 2.50 19.74
N ASP A 233 8.98 1.34 19.19
CA ASP A 233 8.53 0.16 19.95
C ASP A 233 9.64 -0.89 20.15
N PHE A 234 10.91 -0.50 19.97
CA PHE A 234 12.06 -1.42 20.07
C PHE A 234 12.14 -2.14 21.41
N ASP A 235 11.89 -1.42 22.51
CA ASP A 235 12.04 -1.97 23.86
C ASP A 235 10.92 -2.99 24.20
N GLN A 236 9.88 -3.07 23.37
CA GLN A 236 8.77 -4.02 23.51
C GLN A 236 8.96 -5.27 22.64
N ALA A 237 10.01 -5.33 21.81
CA ALA A 237 10.23 -6.41 20.87
C ALA A 237 10.56 -7.74 21.56
N HIS A 238 10.02 -8.85 21.04
CA HIS A 238 10.39 -10.19 21.50
C HIS A 238 11.72 -10.63 20.88
N VAL A 239 12.35 -11.64 21.48
CA VAL A 239 13.62 -12.21 21.01
C VAL A 239 13.54 -12.67 19.55
N GLU A 240 12.44 -13.33 19.17
CA GLU A 240 12.21 -13.77 17.78
C GLU A 240 12.10 -12.58 16.82
N ASP A 241 11.46 -11.49 17.24
CA ASP A 241 11.29 -10.30 16.41
C ASP A 241 12.66 -9.61 16.18
N LEU A 242 13.53 -9.57 17.19
CA LEU A 242 14.91 -9.09 17.05
C LEU A 242 15.74 -9.98 16.12
N GLN A 243 15.60 -11.30 16.21
CA GLN A 243 16.27 -12.24 15.29
C GLN A 243 15.81 -12.01 13.84
N ASN A 244 14.52 -11.82 13.62
CA ASN A 244 13.99 -11.52 12.29
C ASN A 244 14.49 -10.17 11.76
N LEU A 245 14.63 -9.15 12.63
CA LEU A 245 15.22 -7.87 12.25
C LEU A 245 16.68 -8.00 11.82
N GLN A 246 17.48 -8.78 12.56
CA GLN A 246 18.87 -9.07 12.22
C GLN A 246 18.96 -9.78 10.87
N GLN A 247 18.19 -10.85 10.69
CA GLN A 247 18.15 -11.59 9.42
C GLN A 247 17.75 -10.68 8.27
N ARG A 248 16.75 -9.82 8.48
CA ARG A 248 16.30 -8.85 7.48
C ARG A 248 17.42 -7.89 7.05
N TYR A 249 18.24 -7.43 7.98
CA TYR A 249 19.38 -6.59 7.63
C TYR A 249 20.40 -7.36 6.79
N LEU A 250 20.73 -8.59 7.18
CA LEU A 250 21.68 -9.44 6.47
C LEU A 250 21.21 -9.75 5.04
N ASP A 251 19.93 -10.06 4.85
CA ASP A 251 19.32 -10.26 3.53
C ASP A 251 19.42 -9.02 2.63
N LEU A 252 19.53 -7.83 3.23
CA LEU A 252 19.63 -6.55 2.55
C LEU A 252 21.07 -6.04 2.39
N GLN A 253 22.08 -6.74 2.92
CA GLN A 253 23.45 -6.23 3.05
C GLN A 253 24.05 -5.76 1.71
N ASP A 254 23.79 -6.47 0.61
CA ASP A 254 24.28 -6.08 -0.72
C ASP A 254 23.59 -4.84 -1.30
N GLN A 255 22.39 -4.52 -0.81
CA GLN A 255 21.56 -3.43 -1.30
C GLN A 255 21.49 -2.25 -0.33
N ILE A 256 22.01 -2.37 0.89
CA ILE A 256 21.85 -1.36 1.94
C ILE A 256 22.59 -0.07 1.58
N TYR A 257 23.78 -0.20 1.00
CA TYR A 257 24.65 0.92 0.67
C TYR A 257 24.11 1.80 -0.47
N SER A 258 23.27 1.23 -1.35
CA SER A 258 22.61 1.97 -2.44
C SER A 258 21.27 2.60 -2.04
N ARG A 259 20.83 2.44 -0.79
CA ARG A 259 19.62 3.09 -0.28
C ARG A 259 19.87 4.56 0.01
N ASN A 260 18.78 5.31 0.09
CA ASN A 260 18.78 6.71 0.51
C ASN A 260 19.43 6.87 1.89
N TYR A 261 20.13 7.99 2.07
CA TYR A 261 20.87 8.32 3.28
C TYR A 261 20.02 8.17 4.56
N GLU A 262 18.80 8.74 4.57
CA GLU A 262 17.89 8.65 5.72
C GLU A 262 17.54 7.21 6.10
N ILE A 263 17.33 6.32 5.12
CA ILE A 263 17.05 4.90 5.38
C ILE A 263 18.27 4.24 6.03
N LYS A 264 19.48 4.52 5.52
CA LYS A 264 20.73 4.02 6.09
C LYS A 264 20.92 4.52 7.52
N THR A 265 20.63 5.78 7.81
CA THR A 265 20.70 6.34 9.17
C THR A 265 19.71 5.67 10.11
N LEU A 266 18.48 5.40 9.68
CA LEU A 266 17.48 4.70 10.50
C LEU A 266 17.90 3.26 10.79
N TRP A 267 18.47 2.55 9.81
CA TRP A 267 19.08 1.24 10.02
C TRP A 267 20.23 1.31 11.02
N LEU A 268 21.12 2.30 10.92
CA LEU A 268 22.20 2.47 11.88
C LEU A 268 21.68 2.62 13.31
N LYS A 269 20.63 3.43 13.51
CA LYS A 269 19.98 3.61 14.82
C LYS A 269 19.37 2.32 15.37
N LEU A 270 18.87 1.42 14.51
CA LEU A 270 18.39 0.11 14.93
C LEU A 270 19.56 -0.80 15.32
N LEU A 271 20.61 -0.84 14.49
CA LEU A 271 21.80 -1.67 14.75
C LEU A 271 22.51 -1.24 16.05
N SER A 272 22.49 0.05 16.41
CA SER A 272 23.12 0.53 17.63
C SER A 272 22.47 -0.02 18.91
N ARG A 273 21.23 -0.53 18.80
CA ARG A 273 20.51 -1.19 19.90
C ARG A 273 20.70 -2.72 19.93
N MET A 274 21.43 -3.29 18.98
CA MET A 274 21.68 -4.74 18.87
C MET A 274 23.18 -5.03 18.97
N PRO A 275 23.71 -5.35 20.17
CA PRO A 275 25.13 -5.63 20.36
C PRO A 275 25.70 -6.72 19.45
N GLU A 276 24.88 -7.70 19.07
CA GLU A 276 25.23 -8.80 18.17
C GLU A 276 25.58 -8.32 16.76
N MET A 277 25.03 -7.17 16.34
CA MET A 277 25.23 -6.58 15.02
C MET A 277 26.31 -5.49 15.03
N SER A 278 27.23 -5.54 15.99
CA SER A 278 28.22 -4.49 16.20
C SER A 278 29.12 -4.25 14.99
N GLN A 279 29.50 -5.30 14.26
CA GLN A 279 30.31 -5.19 13.04
C GLN A 279 29.55 -4.46 11.93
N GLN A 280 28.29 -4.86 11.68
CA GLN A 280 27.44 -4.27 10.66
C GLN A 280 27.14 -2.81 10.96
N HIS A 281 26.97 -2.46 12.24
CA HIS A 281 26.85 -1.08 12.68
C HIS A 281 28.12 -0.27 12.36
N GLU A 282 29.31 -0.79 12.69
CA GLU A 282 30.57 -0.11 12.40
C GLU A 282 30.73 0.13 10.88
N ASP A 283 30.51 -0.89 10.07
CA ASP A 283 30.64 -0.81 8.60
C ASP A 283 29.68 0.22 8.00
N LEU A 284 28.41 0.23 8.45
CA LEU A 284 27.41 1.18 7.96
C LEU A 284 27.71 2.62 8.42
N ALA A 285 28.18 2.81 9.66
CA ALA A 285 28.52 4.13 10.16
C ALA A 285 29.73 4.72 9.43
N LEU A 286 30.77 3.92 9.21
CA LEU A 286 31.94 4.32 8.44
C LEU A 286 31.54 4.74 7.02
N HIS A 287 30.71 3.92 6.36
CA HIS A 287 30.19 4.25 5.03
C HIS A 287 29.41 5.58 5.02
N LEU A 288 28.51 5.78 5.98
CA LEU A 288 27.71 7.01 6.07
C LEU A 288 28.57 8.25 6.28
N LEU A 289 29.56 8.19 7.16
CA LEU A 289 30.47 9.29 7.44
C LEU A 289 31.42 9.57 6.27
N ASP A 290 31.77 8.53 5.50
CA ASP A 290 32.55 8.69 4.28
C ASP A 290 31.73 9.30 3.13
N GLU A 291 30.41 9.09 3.08
CA GLU A 291 29.54 9.74 2.11
C GLU A 291 29.29 11.20 2.45
N GLN A 292 28.86 11.47 3.69
CA GLN A 292 28.57 12.81 4.19
C GLN A 292 28.68 12.85 5.72
N PHE A 293 29.34 13.88 6.25
CA PHE A 293 29.38 14.08 7.69
C PHE A 293 28.00 14.34 8.28
N ASN A 294 27.64 13.55 9.29
CA ASN A 294 26.47 13.74 10.13
C ASN A 294 26.86 13.51 11.59
N GLN A 295 26.50 14.47 12.43
CA GLN A 295 26.91 14.47 13.83
C GLN A 295 26.34 13.29 14.62
N ASP A 296 25.06 12.96 14.42
CA ASP A 296 24.40 11.83 15.11
C ASP A 296 25.03 10.49 14.71
N VAL A 297 25.32 10.31 13.42
CA VAL A 297 26.00 9.10 12.91
C VAL A 297 27.39 8.98 13.54
N PHE A 298 28.13 10.08 13.63
CA PHE A 298 29.44 10.11 14.27
C PHE A 298 29.36 9.70 15.74
N TYR A 299 28.37 10.20 16.47
CA TYR A 299 28.18 9.82 17.87
C TYR A 299 27.82 8.36 18.06
N LEU A 300 26.91 7.81 17.25
CA LEU A 300 26.56 6.40 17.31
C LEU A 300 27.81 5.53 17.08
N TRP A 301 28.62 5.87 16.09
CA TRP A 301 29.90 5.19 15.86
C TRP A 301 30.85 5.32 17.06
N PHE A 302 31.08 6.55 17.54
CA PHE A 302 32.06 6.83 18.58
C PHE A 302 31.70 6.13 19.89
N GLN A 303 30.45 6.25 20.32
CA GLN A 303 29.93 5.59 21.52
C GLN A 303 30.12 4.07 21.43
N GLN A 304 29.81 3.47 20.27
CA GLN A 304 30.00 2.04 20.09
C GLN A 304 31.47 1.62 20.23
N GLN A 305 32.42 2.40 19.72
CA GLN A 305 33.85 2.07 19.84
C GLN A 305 34.31 2.11 21.30
N LEU A 306 33.81 3.07 22.08
CA LEU A 306 34.15 3.20 23.51
C LEU A 306 33.52 2.12 24.39
N LEU A 307 32.34 1.61 24.02
CA LEU A 307 31.65 0.55 24.76
C LEU A 307 32.22 -0.86 24.54
N LYS A 308 33.18 -1.03 23.62
CA LYS A 308 33.88 -2.32 23.43
C LYS A 308 34.64 -2.69 24.70
N GLN A 309 34.75 -3.98 25.01
CA GLN A 309 35.49 -4.46 26.20
C GLN A 309 36.95 -3.96 26.23
N ASN A 310 37.60 -3.91 25.05
CA ASN A 310 38.92 -3.34 24.87
C ASN A 310 38.88 -2.34 23.70
N PRO A 311 38.61 -1.04 23.95
CA PRO A 311 38.61 -0.03 22.91
C PRO A 311 40.01 0.18 22.31
N ASP A 312 40.11 0.12 20.99
CA ASP A 312 41.34 0.48 20.26
C ASP A 312 41.38 2.01 20.06
N TYR A 313 41.76 2.71 21.12
CA TYR A 313 41.84 4.18 21.15
C TYR A 313 42.71 4.75 20.02
N LEU A 314 43.77 4.06 19.61
CA LEU A 314 44.67 4.50 18.55
C LEU A 314 43.97 4.46 17.19
N ARG A 315 43.27 3.36 16.88
CA ARG A 315 42.49 3.24 15.64
C ARG A 315 41.35 4.25 15.59
N VAL A 316 40.69 4.51 16.73
CA VAL A 316 39.61 5.51 16.82
C VAL A 316 40.18 6.91 16.56
N GLU A 317 41.30 7.27 17.18
CA GLU A 317 41.98 8.56 16.94
C GLU A 317 42.37 8.74 15.47
N GLN A 318 43.03 7.74 14.87
CA GLN A 318 43.41 7.78 13.44
C GLN A 318 42.21 7.97 12.51
N ARG A 319 41.06 7.37 12.85
CA ARG A 319 39.83 7.54 12.06
C ARG A 319 39.25 8.94 12.22
N ILE A 320 39.30 9.52 13.43
CA ILE A 320 38.91 10.91 13.66
C ILE A 320 39.82 11.86 12.89
N ASP A 321 41.14 11.64 12.90
CA ASP A 321 42.10 12.42 12.10
C ASP A 321 41.77 12.39 10.61
N TYR A 322 41.43 11.21 10.09
CA TYR A 322 41.01 11.07 8.70
C TYR A 322 39.77 11.92 8.38
N TRP A 323 38.74 11.89 9.23
CA TRP A 323 37.54 12.70 9.01
C TRP A 323 37.73 14.18 9.29
N GLU A 324 38.58 14.57 10.23
CA GLU A 324 38.91 15.97 10.48
C GLU A 324 39.64 16.59 9.28
N ASN A 325 40.52 15.83 8.63
CA ASN A 325 41.14 16.26 7.37
C ASN A 325 40.13 16.41 6.22
N LYS A 326 39.11 15.54 6.19
CA LYS A 326 38.06 15.55 5.15
C LYS A 326 36.99 16.62 5.40
N TYR A 327 36.63 16.83 6.66
CA TYR A 327 35.59 17.74 7.14
C TYR A 327 36.21 18.70 8.17
N PRO A 328 36.95 19.73 7.72
CA PRO A 328 37.70 20.58 8.62
C PRO A 328 36.80 21.45 9.50
N SER A 329 37.36 21.91 10.61
CA SER A 329 36.75 22.90 11.52
C SER A 329 35.49 22.45 12.26
N LEU A 330 35.34 21.14 12.52
CA LEU A 330 34.21 20.58 13.27
C LEU A 330 34.60 20.32 14.74
N PRO A 331 34.01 21.04 15.72
CA PRO A 331 34.36 20.91 17.15
C PRO A 331 34.14 19.51 17.73
N VAL A 332 33.23 18.73 17.12
CA VAL A 332 32.90 17.36 17.55
C VAL A 332 34.11 16.41 17.49
N PHE A 333 35.04 16.62 16.56
CA PHE A 333 36.26 15.81 16.48
C PHE A 333 37.22 16.14 17.62
N THR A 334 37.40 17.43 17.92
CA THR A 334 38.18 17.90 19.08
C THR A 334 37.59 17.37 20.38
N PHE A 335 36.27 17.43 20.51
CA PHE A 335 35.53 16.89 21.65
C PHE A 335 35.78 15.37 21.81
N ALA A 336 35.67 14.59 20.73
CA ALA A 336 35.90 13.14 20.77
C ALA A 336 37.36 12.79 21.11
N LYS A 337 38.34 13.51 20.52
CA LYS A 337 39.77 13.33 20.84
C LYS A 337 40.09 13.61 22.30
N TRP A 338 39.46 14.62 22.90
CA TRP A 338 39.64 14.90 24.33
C TRP A 338 39.28 13.69 25.19
N HIS A 339 38.17 13.01 24.90
CA HIS A 339 37.77 11.79 25.62
C HIS A 339 38.77 10.65 25.44
N ILE A 340 39.34 10.51 24.24
CA ILE A 340 40.40 9.52 23.98
C ILE A 340 41.66 9.85 24.80
N TYR A 341 42.06 11.12 24.86
CA TYR A 341 43.26 11.56 25.58
C TYR A 341 43.11 11.42 27.08
N ASP A 342 41.95 11.75 27.64
CA ASP A 342 41.66 11.53 29.06
C ASP A 342 41.66 10.03 29.40
N ALA A 343 41.03 9.18 28.57
CA ALA A 343 41.01 7.73 28.76
C ALA A 343 42.39 7.05 28.62
N THR A 344 43.29 7.64 27.83
CA THR A 344 44.67 7.15 27.62
C THR A 344 45.71 7.87 28.50
N ALA A 345 45.25 8.66 29.48
CA ALA A 345 46.09 9.43 30.41
C ALA A 345 47.04 10.46 29.74
N ARG A 346 46.72 10.92 28.53
CA ARG A 346 47.44 11.96 27.77
C ARG A 346 46.92 13.36 28.12
N TYR A 347 46.91 13.69 29.41
CA TYR A 347 46.27 14.91 29.92
C TYR A 347 46.81 16.21 29.32
N VAL A 348 48.12 16.29 29.05
CA VAL A 348 48.75 17.49 28.45
C VAL A 348 48.21 17.75 27.04
N GLU A 349 47.95 16.70 26.28
CA GLU A 349 47.35 16.81 24.94
C GLU A 349 45.88 17.17 25.04
N ALA A 350 45.16 16.58 26.00
CA ALA A 350 43.75 16.89 26.28
C ALA A 350 43.56 18.37 26.64
N ASP A 351 44.41 18.93 27.51
CA ASP A 351 44.30 20.34 27.94
C ASP A 351 44.52 21.32 26.78
N LYS A 352 45.43 21.01 25.84
CA LYS A 352 45.62 21.83 24.63
C LYS A 352 44.37 21.89 23.76
N LEU A 353 43.60 20.82 23.69
CA LEU A 353 42.35 20.80 22.91
C LEU A 353 41.29 21.74 23.48
N LEU A 354 41.32 22.03 24.78
CA LEU A 354 40.36 22.92 25.45
C LEU A 354 40.52 24.40 25.05
N GLU A 355 41.65 24.78 24.47
CA GLU A 355 41.89 26.13 23.94
C GLU A 355 41.17 26.37 22.61
N LEU A 356 40.75 25.29 21.92
CA LEU A 356 40.08 25.35 20.63
C LEU A 356 38.56 25.54 20.79
N TYR A 357 37.96 26.28 19.84
CA TYR A 357 36.52 26.56 19.77
C TYR A 357 35.92 27.14 21.07
N PRO A 358 36.35 28.34 21.50
CA PRO A 358 35.98 28.91 22.79
C PRO A 358 34.48 29.21 22.94
N ASP A 359 33.73 29.36 21.86
CA ASP A 359 32.29 29.64 21.91
C ASP A 359 31.43 28.38 21.75
N ASN A 360 32.06 27.21 21.58
CA ASN A 360 31.32 25.96 21.37
C ASN A 360 30.83 25.35 22.69
N VAL A 361 29.56 24.93 22.71
CA VAL A 361 28.87 24.37 23.89
C VAL A 361 29.54 23.09 24.41
N MET A 362 29.99 22.20 23.52
CA MET A 362 30.65 20.94 23.90
C MET A 362 32.03 21.19 24.50
N MET A 363 32.79 22.14 23.95
CA MET A 363 34.10 22.51 24.49
C MET A 363 33.97 23.29 25.81
N ASN A 364 32.92 24.11 25.96
CA ASN A 364 32.55 24.72 27.25
C ASN A 364 32.30 23.66 28.33
N TYR A 365 31.51 22.63 28.01
CA TYR A 365 31.29 21.50 28.90
C TYR A 365 32.61 20.85 29.34
N LEU A 366 33.49 20.52 28.39
CA LEU A 366 34.76 19.88 28.71
C LEU A 366 35.67 20.76 29.58
N ARG A 367 35.69 22.08 29.36
CA ARG A 367 36.44 23.01 30.22
C ARG A 367 35.92 23.03 31.65
N ILE A 368 34.61 23.14 31.83
CA ILE A 368 33.99 23.10 33.16
C ILE A 368 34.25 21.73 33.81
N LYS A 369 34.08 20.64 33.06
CA LYS A 369 34.36 19.28 33.54
C LYS A 369 35.81 19.11 33.99
N SER A 370 36.77 19.60 33.21
CA SER A 370 38.20 19.55 33.55
C SER A 370 38.51 20.33 34.84
N THR A 371 37.88 21.49 35.06
CA THR A 371 38.05 22.26 36.31
C THR A 371 37.44 21.59 37.55
N LEU A 372 36.45 20.71 37.37
CA LEU A 372 35.78 19.98 38.45
C LEU A 372 36.39 18.59 38.71
N LYS A 373 37.54 18.27 38.10
CA LYS A 373 38.20 16.96 38.24
C LYS A 373 38.45 16.62 39.72
N GLY A 374 37.90 15.49 40.17
CA GLY A 374 37.93 15.05 41.58
C GLY A 374 36.71 15.46 42.42
N GLN A 375 35.70 16.12 41.83
CA GLN A 375 34.43 16.47 42.47
C GLN A 375 33.27 15.74 41.79
N ASP A 376 33.19 14.42 41.99
CA ASP A 376 32.27 13.53 41.28
C ASP A 376 30.79 13.95 41.39
N ASP A 377 30.37 14.49 42.54
CA ASP A 377 29.00 14.96 42.75
C ASP A 377 28.66 16.18 41.87
N LEU A 378 29.62 17.09 41.66
CA LEU A 378 29.44 18.27 40.81
C LEU A 378 29.55 17.91 39.33
N ILE A 379 30.38 16.94 38.97
CA ILE A 379 30.43 16.38 37.60
C ILE A 379 29.09 15.73 37.26
N LYS A 380 28.48 14.96 38.17
CA LYS A 380 27.14 14.38 37.97
C LYS A 380 26.08 15.46 37.75
N GLN A 381 26.10 16.54 38.53
CA GLN A 381 25.17 17.67 38.32
C GLN A 381 25.40 18.37 36.98
N LEU A 382 26.66 18.57 36.58
CA LEU A 382 27.01 19.14 35.29
C LEU A 382 26.49 18.27 34.14
N ASN A 383 26.67 16.95 34.22
CA ASN A 383 26.16 16.00 33.22
C ASN A 383 24.63 16.12 33.10
N LEU A 384 23.90 16.13 34.22
CA LEU A 384 22.44 16.30 34.20
C LEU A 384 21.99 17.61 33.55
N ILE A 385 22.71 18.71 33.76
CA ILE A 385 22.38 20.00 33.13
C ILE A 385 22.65 19.96 31.62
N PHE A 386 23.74 19.32 31.21
CA PHE A 386 24.13 19.23 29.81
C PHE A 386 23.31 18.23 29.01
N GLU A 387 23.01 17.06 29.57
CA GLU A 387 22.19 16.00 28.97
C GLU A 387 20.73 16.42 28.79
N ASN A 388 20.21 17.33 29.62
CA ASN A 388 18.86 17.90 29.46
C ASN A 388 18.77 19.03 28.42
N ASN A 389 19.89 19.44 27.83
CA ASN A 389 19.88 20.41 26.73
C ASN A 389 19.58 19.69 25.42
N ALA A 390 18.51 20.06 24.72
CA ALA A 390 18.02 19.38 23.50
C ALA A 390 19.03 19.29 22.34
N ASN A 391 20.14 20.03 22.41
CA ASN A 391 21.24 20.00 21.43
C ASN A 391 22.44 19.15 21.86
N PHE A 392 22.43 18.56 23.05
CA PHE A 392 23.48 17.67 23.53
C PHE A 392 23.13 16.23 23.21
N VAL A 393 23.97 15.57 22.43
CA VAL A 393 23.81 14.15 22.16
C VAL A 393 24.22 13.39 23.41
N GLU A 394 23.32 12.54 23.91
CA GLU A 394 23.50 11.73 25.11
C GLU A 394 24.63 10.71 24.90
N ILE A 395 25.88 11.11 25.18
CA ILE A 395 26.99 10.16 25.21
C ILE A 395 26.98 9.53 26.60
N LYS A 396 26.46 8.31 26.68
CA LYS A 396 26.66 7.47 27.86
C LYS A 396 28.15 7.09 27.92
N ILE A 397 28.91 7.84 28.72
CA ILE A 397 30.31 7.56 29.07
C ILE A 397 30.35 6.96 30.47
#